data_AF-A0A913YUQ8-F1
#
_entry.id   AF-A0A913YUQ8-F1
#
_cell.length_a   1.000
_cell.length_b   1.000
_cell.length_c   1.000
_cell.angle_alpha   90.00
_cell.angle_beta   90.00
_cell.angle_gamma   90.00
#
_symmetry.space_group_name_H-M   'P 1'
#
loop_
_entity.id
_entity.type
_entity.pdbx_description
1 polymer ?
#
loop_
_entity_poly.entity_id
_entity_poly.type
_entity_poly.pdbx_seq_one_letter_code
_entity_poly.pdbx_strand_id
1 'polypeptide(L)'
;MNEAESHIPDVYEEVQGVVDITTLNNRQYCVILDPIGKDGKPQLGQKKLVKGEKSFFLMPGEKLESGIQDVYVLGEDEGLILKAHEAFIDQVEGDEDDKGVLRKPGDRWMIRGPSEYIPVVQVEVCDRRKAIPLDNNEGIYVRDIKTGKVRAVCGQSYMLTQDEELWAKELPPAVEELLTGGKDPLADRGTRGSKADGAYSRQRNKTRVVTYRVPHNAAVQIYDYKEKKARVIFGPELVMLGPDEQFTQLSLSGGKPKKPNVIKALCLLLGPDFCTDIVVVETADHARLSLQLSYNWHFDTADKSEKEAAKIFSVPDFVGDSCKAIASRIRGAVAGVQFDDFHKNSAKIIRASVFGLDENHKVRSRFSFPANKLSITSIDIQSVEPVDQRTRDALQKSVQLAIEITTNSQEAAARHEAERLEQEAKGRLERQKITDEAEAERSRKELLELQAQSAAVESTGQAKAEAQSRAEAARIQGEAAVQQAKLKAEATKIEAESELDRLSKKRDAELSFESEQNKLEITKAEAMANIETDKFKNMVSAIGAETIQAIATAGPEMQVKLLKSLGLKSTLITDGSSPVNLFSTAQGLIGALGGNELD
;
A
#
# COMPACT_ATOMS: atom_id res chain seq x y z
N MET A 1 124.89 -7.35 -26.92
CA MET A 1 125.26 -8.45 -26.01
C MET A 1 125.36 -9.70 -26.85
N ASN A 2 126.50 -10.38 -26.79
CA ASN A 2 126.73 -11.62 -27.52
C ASN A 2 125.91 -12.72 -26.85
N GLU A 3 125.12 -13.46 -27.62
CA GLU A 3 124.46 -14.67 -27.15
C GLU A 3 125.54 -15.70 -26.76
N ALA A 4 125.53 -16.14 -25.50
CA ALA A 4 126.41 -17.17 -24.98
C ALA A 4 125.57 -18.16 -24.16
N GLU A 5 125.74 -19.46 -24.41
CA GLU A 5 124.94 -20.54 -23.80
C GLU A 5 125.20 -20.69 -22.29
N SER A 6 126.35 -20.21 -21.82
CA SER A 6 126.71 -20.14 -20.40
C SER A 6 127.57 -18.91 -20.15
N HIS A 7 127.21 -18.09 -19.16
CA HIS A 7 128.03 -16.97 -18.66
C HIS A 7 128.76 -17.39 -17.39
N ILE A 8 130.08 -17.34 -17.41
CA ILE A 8 130.92 -17.58 -16.22
C ILE A 8 131.36 -16.19 -15.71
N PRO A 9 130.90 -15.74 -14.53
CA PRO A 9 131.26 -14.43 -14.00
C PRO A 9 132.76 -14.31 -13.70
N ASP A 10 133.36 -13.16 -14.02
CA ASP A 10 134.74 -12.82 -13.61
C ASP A 10 134.76 -12.34 -12.13
N VAL A 11 135.96 -12.21 -11.53
CA VAL A 11 136.17 -11.82 -10.12
C VAL A 11 135.54 -10.47 -9.76
N TYR A 12 135.31 -9.61 -10.75
CA TYR A 12 134.68 -8.29 -10.58
C TYR A 12 133.20 -8.25 -10.98
N GLU A 13 132.59 -9.38 -11.34
CA GLU A 13 131.18 -9.47 -11.75
C GLU A 13 130.34 -10.18 -10.68
N GLU A 14 129.24 -9.55 -10.26
CA GLU A 14 128.25 -10.15 -9.35
C GLU A 14 126.92 -10.35 -10.09
N VAL A 15 126.43 -11.58 -10.13
CA VAL A 15 125.14 -11.91 -10.76
C VAL A 15 124.02 -11.54 -9.79
N GLN A 16 123.27 -10.48 -10.12
CA GLN A 16 122.16 -10.02 -9.27
C GLN A 16 120.89 -10.88 -9.40
N GLY A 17 120.66 -11.54 -10.54
CA GLY A 17 119.49 -12.40 -10.74
C GLY A 17 119.26 -12.80 -12.20
N VAL A 18 118.41 -13.80 -12.41
CA VAL A 18 117.92 -14.23 -13.73
C VAL A 18 116.59 -13.50 -13.99
N VAL A 19 116.48 -12.83 -15.14
CA VAL A 19 115.28 -12.08 -15.52
C VAL A 19 114.62 -12.76 -16.72
N ASP A 20 113.35 -13.10 -16.59
CA ASP A 20 112.57 -13.66 -17.68
C ASP A 20 112.31 -12.61 -18.77
N ILE A 21 112.31 -13.05 -20.03
CA ILE A 21 112.03 -12.16 -21.16
C ILE A 21 110.60 -11.61 -21.06
N THR A 22 110.46 -10.29 -21.11
CA THR A 22 109.13 -9.65 -21.13
C THR A 22 108.69 -9.49 -22.58
N THR A 23 107.65 -10.23 -22.96
CA THR A 23 107.09 -10.23 -24.32
C THR A 23 105.77 -9.48 -24.34
N LEU A 24 105.70 -8.42 -25.14
CA LEU A 24 104.48 -7.67 -25.43
C LEU A 24 103.85 -8.18 -26.74
N ASN A 25 102.53 -8.32 -26.77
CA ASN A 25 101.78 -8.55 -28.01
C ASN A 25 101.42 -7.22 -28.73
N ASN A 26 100.80 -7.29 -29.92
CA ASN A 26 100.41 -6.11 -30.69
C ASN A 26 99.38 -5.19 -29.98
N ARG A 27 98.60 -5.74 -29.04
CA ARG A 27 97.56 -5.03 -28.28
C ARG A 27 97.95 -4.86 -26.81
N GLN A 28 99.24 -4.82 -26.51
CA GLN A 28 99.77 -4.63 -25.17
C GLN A 28 100.79 -3.51 -25.12
N TYR A 29 100.88 -2.88 -23.96
CA TYR A 29 101.87 -1.88 -23.65
C TYR A 29 102.30 -2.00 -22.19
N CYS A 30 103.45 -1.44 -21.86
CA CYS A 30 103.90 -1.32 -20.49
C CYS A 30 104.69 -0.02 -20.29
N VAL A 31 104.71 0.48 -19.06
CA VAL A 31 105.47 1.66 -18.66
C VAL A 31 106.62 1.21 -17.75
N ILE A 32 107.85 1.51 -18.17
CA ILE A 32 109.07 1.23 -17.43
C ILE A 32 109.46 2.47 -16.64
N LEU A 33 109.64 2.32 -15.33
CA LEU A 33 110.20 3.31 -14.43
C LEU A 33 111.72 3.26 -14.46
N ASP A 34 112.34 4.43 -14.37
CA ASP A 34 113.80 4.62 -14.31
C ASP A 34 114.55 3.98 -15.49
N PRO A 35 114.13 4.24 -16.75
CA PRO A 35 114.68 3.58 -17.92
C PRO A 35 116.18 3.87 -18.08
N ILE A 36 116.95 2.88 -18.53
CA ILE A 36 118.36 3.10 -18.82
C ILE A 36 118.51 3.87 -20.14
N GLY A 37 119.19 5.02 -20.07
CA GLY A 37 119.49 5.84 -21.25
C GLY A 37 120.50 5.18 -22.19
N LYS A 38 120.74 5.79 -23.36
CA LYS A 38 121.78 5.32 -24.30
C LYS A 38 123.18 5.31 -23.69
N ASP A 39 123.38 6.08 -22.62
CA ASP A 39 124.63 6.23 -21.88
C ASP A 39 124.84 5.12 -20.82
N GLY A 40 123.94 4.14 -20.74
CA GLY A 40 124.06 2.99 -19.81
C GLY A 40 123.77 3.32 -18.34
N LYS A 41 123.22 4.51 -18.04
CA LYS A 41 122.83 4.94 -16.69
C LYS A 41 121.30 5.02 -16.53
N PRO A 42 120.74 4.65 -15.36
CA PRO A 42 119.31 4.77 -15.09
C PRO A 42 118.88 6.23 -14.98
N GLN A 43 117.79 6.59 -15.65
CA GLN A 43 117.20 7.93 -15.63
C GLN A 43 116.15 8.01 -14.52
N LEU A 44 116.59 8.25 -13.29
CA LEU A 44 115.73 8.29 -12.10
C LEU A 44 114.58 9.31 -12.27
N GLY A 45 113.35 8.85 -12.00
CA GLY A 45 112.12 9.65 -12.08
C GLY A 45 111.53 9.77 -13.49
N GLN A 46 112.21 9.29 -14.54
CA GLN A 46 111.63 9.24 -15.87
C GLN A 46 110.83 7.95 -16.08
N LYS A 47 109.85 8.00 -16.98
CA LYS A 47 109.07 6.84 -17.40
C LYS A 47 109.16 6.66 -18.91
N LYS A 48 109.25 5.40 -19.36
CA LYS A 48 109.33 5.03 -20.77
C LYS A 48 108.17 4.12 -21.14
N LEU A 49 107.34 4.57 -22.09
CA LEU A 49 106.27 3.77 -22.67
C LEU A 49 106.86 2.83 -23.74
N VAL A 50 106.63 1.53 -23.58
CA VAL A 50 106.94 0.50 -24.59
C VAL A 50 105.62 -0.07 -25.10
N LYS A 51 105.39 0.02 -26.42
CA LYS A 51 104.16 -0.44 -27.09
C LYS A 51 104.46 -1.33 -28.29
N GLY A 52 103.52 -2.20 -28.62
CA GLY A 52 103.56 -3.12 -29.77
C GLY A 52 104.38 -4.37 -29.52
N GLU A 53 104.46 -5.24 -30.53
CA GLU A 53 105.16 -6.52 -30.46
C GLU A 53 106.66 -6.33 -30.22
N LYS A 54 107.08 -6.48 -28.97
CA LYS A 54 108.48 -6.35 -28.55
C LYS A 54 108.78 -7.35 -27.46
N SER A 55 109.91 -8.03 -27.62
CA SER A 55 110.49 -8.87 -26.58
C SER A 55 111.74 -8.17 -26.07
N PHE A 56 111.80 -7.88 -24.78
CA PHE A 56 112.93 -7.19 -24.16
C PHE A 56 113.18 -7.70 -22.75
N PHE A 57 114.39 -7.51 -22.25
CA PHE A 57 114.74 -7.74 -20.85
C PHE A 57 114.66 -6.41 -20.09
N LEU A 58 114.16 -6.45 -18.86
CA LEU A 58 114.26 -5.33 -17.94
C LEU A 58 115.71 -5.19 -17.51
N MET A 59 116.28 -3.99 -17.68
CA MET A 59 117.65 -3.75 -17.28
C MET A 59 117.76 -3.58 -15.76
N PRO A 60 118.95 -3.80 -15.15
CA PRO A 60 119.12 -3.66 -13.70
C PRO A 60 118.70 -2.28 -13.20
N GLY A 61 117.71 -2.24 -12.31
CA GLY A 61 117.12 -1.01 -11.76
C GLY A 61 115.79 -0.59 -12.40
N GLU A 62 115.45 -1.10 -13.59
CA GLU A 62 114.16 -0.84 -14.23
C GLU A 62 113.04 -1.64 -13.55
N LYS A 63 111.86 -1.02 -13.43
CA LYS A 63 110.66 -1.67 -12.90
C LYS A 63 109.44 -1.35 -13.75
N LEU A 64 108.51 -2.30 -13.88
CA LEU A 64 107.22 -2.03 -14.51
C LEU A 64 106.31 -1.31 -13.52
N GLU A 65 105.70 -0.20 -13.94
CA GLU A 65 104.81 0.59 -13.08
C GLU A 65 103.51 -0.17 -12.72
N SER A 66 102.86 -0.78 -13.71
CA SER A 66 101.60 -1.52 -13.52
C SER A 66 101.57 -2.81 -14.34
N GLY A 67 102.74 -3.45 -14.51
CA GLY A 67 102.89 -4.65 -15.31
C GLY A 67 102.62 -4.45 -16.80
N ILE A 68 102.28 -5.53 -17.49
CA ILE A 68 101.82 -5.52 -18.88
C ILE A 68 100.33 -5.18 -18.90
N GLN A 69 99.95 -4.17 -19.67
CA GLN A 69 98.57 -3.69 -19.81
C GLN A 69 98.07 -3.90 -21.24
N ASP A 70 96.78 -4.19 -21.38
CA ASP A 70 96.15 -4.27 -22.69
C ASP A 70 95.74 -2.88 -23.19
N VAL A 71 95.83 -2.67 -24.50
CA VAL A 71 95.43 -1.43 -25.17
C VAL A 71 93.93 -1.18 -24.99
N TYR A 72 93.53 0.07 -24.78
CA TYR A 72 92.13 0.41 -24.65
C TYR A 72 91.45 0.40 -26.01
N VAL A 73 90.55 -0.57 -26.20
CA VAL A 73 89.75 -0.71 -27.42
C VAL A 73 88.39 -0.06 -27.17
N LEU A 74 88.11 1.02 -27.89
CA LEU A 74 86.86 1.76 -27.78
C LEU A 74 85.94 1.39 -28.93
N GLY A 75 84.73 0.94 -28.60
CA GLY A 75 83.64 0.82 -29.58
C GLY A 75 83.03 2.18 -29.93
N GLU A 76 82.15 2.22 -30.94
CA GLU A 76 81.45 3.45 -31.37
C GLU A 76 80.66 4.12 -30.22
N ASP A 77 80.12 3.31 -29.30
CA ASP A 77 79.33 3.76 -28.14
C ASP A 77 80.17 4.01 -26.89
N GLU A 78 81.50 4.01 -26.99
CA GLU A 78 82.39 4.17 -25.84
C GLU A 78 83.36 5.34 -26.01
N GLY A 79 83.81 5.89 -24.88
CA GLY A 79 84.88 6.85 -24.87
C GLY A 79 85.65 6.87 -23.55
N LEU A 80 86.85 7.42 -23.60
CA LEU A 80 87.72 7.57 -22.44
C LEU A 80 87.82 9.03 -22.07
N ILE A 81 87.65 9.32 -20.78
CA ILE A 81 88.01 10.61 -20.22
C ILE A 81 89.46 10.53 -19.77
N LEU A 82 90.25 11.43 -20.33
CA LEU A 82 91.67 11.57 -20.07
C LEU A 82 91.92 12.83 -19.26
N LYS A 83 92.97 12.79 -18.44
CA LYS A 83 93.46 13.94 -17.68
C LYS A 83 94.97 14.05 -17.86
N ALA A 84 95.43 15.25 -18.21
CA ALA A 84 96.85 15.54 -18.26
C ALA A 84 97.41 15.72 -16.83
N HIS A 85 98.49 15.03 -16.49
CA HIS A 85 99.28 15.31 -15.28
C HIS A 85 100.37 16.34 -15.54
N GLU A 86 100.96 16.30 -16.72
CA GLU A 86 102.04 17.20 -17.14
C GLU A 86 101.63 17.98 -18.40
N ALA A 87 102.31 19.11 -18.65
CA ALA A 87 102.10 19.86 -19.87
C ALA A 87 102.75 19.13 -21.05
N PHE A 88 101.97 18.82 -22.08
CA PHE A 88 102.50 18.21 -23.31
C PHE A 88 101.69 18.66 -24.53
N ILE A 89 102.27 18.46 -25.70
CA ILE A 89 101.61 18.73 -26.98
C ILE A 89 101.00 17.41 -27.45
N ASP A 90 99.68 17.38 -27.48
CA ASP A 90 98.88 16.24 -27.92
C ASP A 90 98.79 16.25 -29.44
N GLN A 91 99.39 15.25 -30.09
CA GLN A 91 99.31 15.05 -31.54
C GLN A 91 98.09 14.18 -31.83
N VAL A 92 96.94 14.82 -32.06
CA VAL A 92 95.71 14.12 -32.41
C VAL A 92 95.78 13.71 -33.89
N GLU A 93 95.71 12.42 -34.18
CA GLU A 93 95.60 11.91 -35.56
C GLU A 93 94.25 12.36 -36.15
N GLY A 94 94.26 13.39 -37.01
CA GLY A 94 93.07 13.84 -37.74
C GLY A 94 92.94 15.35 -38.01
N ASP A 95 93.78 16.21 -37.43
CA ASP A 95 93.79 17.64 -37.77
C ASP A 95 94.64 17.87 -39.04
N GLU A 96 94.01 18.36 -40.12
CA GLU A 96 94.66 18.72 -41.40
C GLU A 96 95.78 19.79 -41.26
N ASP A 97 95.88 20.41 -40.09
CA ASP A 97 96.74 21.56 -39.80
C ASP A 97 98.02 21.24 -39.01
N ASP A 98 98.23 19.98 -38.56
CA ASP A 98 99.41 19.54 -37.79
C ASP A 98 99.71 20.38 -36.51
N LYS A 99 98.71 21.16 -36.06
CA LYS A 99 98.76 22.00 -34.86
C LYS A 99 98.38 21.14 -33.65
N GLY A 100 99.37 20.43 -33.11
CA GLY A 100 99.19 19.69 -31.86
C GLY A 100 98.54 20.56 -30.77
N VAL A 101 97.61 19.97 -30.01
CA VAL A 101 96.84 20.67 -28.97
C VAL A 101 97.69 20.76 -27.71
N LEU A 102 98.01 21.97 -27.24
CA LEU A 102 98.72 22.15 -25.97
C LEU A 102 97.78 21.80 -24.80
N ARG A 103 98.04 20.69 -24.12
CA ARG A 103 97.33 20.27 -22.91
C ARG A 103 98.05 20.79 -21.68
N LYS A 104 97.33 21.48 -20.80
CA LYS A 104 97.87 21.93 -19.51
C LYS A 104 97.64 20.87 -18.43
N PRO A 105 98.45 20.85 -17.36
CA PRO A 105 98.21 20.00 -16.21
C PRO A 105 96.80 20.20 -15.65
N GLY A 106 96.06 19.11 -15.50
CA GLY A 106 94.68 19.09 -15.02
C GLY A 106 93.61 19.21 -16.12
N ASP A 107 93.98 19.51 -17.36
CA ASP A 107 93.03 19.55 -18.48
C ASP A 107 92.41 18.16 -18.68
N ARG A 108 91.09 18.14 -18.90
CA ARG A 108 90.33 16.92 -19.19
C ARG A 108 89.76 17.00 -20.59
N TRP A 109 89.83 15.90 -21.32
CA TRP A 109 89.19 15.74 -22.62
C TRP A 109 88.70 14.31 -22.79
N MET A 110 87.88 14.10 -23.81
CA MET A 110 87.29 12.82 -24.10
C MET A 110 87.71 12.35 -25.49
N ILE A 111 88.16 11.12 -25.60
CA ILE A 111 88.34 10.42 -26.87
C ILE A 111 87.12 9.52 -27.09
N ARG A 112 86.54 9.58 -28.28
CA ARG A 112 85.42 8.72 -28.68
C ARG A 112 85.91 7.60 -29.60
N GLY A 113 85.30 6.43 -29.48
CA GLY A 113 85.53 5.35 -30.44
C GLY A 113 84.84 5.60 -31.79
N PRO A 114 85.06 4.71 -32.77
CA PRO A 114 85.86 3.49 -32.67
C PRO A 114 87.36 3.79 -32.82
N SER A 115 88.15 3.51 -31.78
CA SER A 115 89.61 3.75 -31.80
C SER A 115 90.35 2.90 -30.76
N GLU A 116 91.63 2.64 -31.01
CA GLU A 116 92.53 2.01 -30.06
C GLU A 116 93.40 3.10 -29.42
N TYR A 117 93.38 3.19 -28.09
CA TYR A 117 94.08 4.23 -27.35
C TYR A 117 95.11 3.64 -26.39
N ILE A 118 96.32 4.17 -26.44
CA ILE A 118 97.41 3.87 -25.53
C ILE A 118 97.75 5.14 -24.77
N PRO A 119 97.57 5.19 -23.44
CA PRO A 119 97.89 6.38 -22.66
C PRO A 119 99.38 6.69 -22.74
N VAL A 120 99.71 7.92 -23.12
CA VAL A 120 101.07 8.45 -23.02
C VAL A 120 101.43 8.70 -21.55
N VAL A 121 102.73 8.75 -21.25
CA VAL A 121 103.27 8.89 -19.88
C VAL A 121 102.66 10.07 -19.11
N GLN A 122 102.36 11.17 -19.80
CA GLN A 122 101.83 12.40 -19.22
C GLN A 122 100.32 12.36 -18.94
N VAL A 123 99.61 11.31 -19.38
CA VAL A 123 98.15 11.22 -19.38
C VAL A 123 97.67 10.08 -18.51
N GLU A 124 96.69 10.37 -17.67
CA GLU A 124 95.95 9.39 -16.89
C GLU A 124 94.56 9.15 -17.50
N VAL A 125 94.17 7.88 -17.58
CA VAL A 125 92.81 7.48 -17.95
C VAL A 125 91.94 7.57 -16.69
N CYS A 126 91.02 8.53 -16.65
CA CYS A 126 90.18 8.76 -15.46
C CYS A 126 88.94 7.87 -15.44
N ASP A 127 88.24 7.75 -16.57
CA ASP A 127 86.93 7.10 -16.60
C ASP A 127 86.61 6.55 -18.00
N ARG A 128 85.94 5.39 -18.05
CA ARG A 128 85.44 4.80 -19.29
C ARG A 128 83.94 5.05 -19.37
N ARG A 129 83.55 5.88 -20.32
CA ARG A 129 82.17 6.31 -20.53
C ARG A 129 81.53 5.45 -21.62
N LYS A 130 80.26 5.13 -21.42
CA LYS A 130 79.42 4.49 -22.42
C LYS A 130 78.25 5.40 -22.77
N ALA A 131 77.85 5.40 -24.05
CA ALA A 131 76.63 6.05 -24.48
C ALA A 131 75.43 5.42 -23.76
N ILE A 132 74.54 6.27 -23.25
CA ILE A 132 73.31 5.85 -22.60
C ILE A 132 72.23 5.82 -23.69
N PRO A 133 71.67 4.64 -24.04
CA PRO A 133 70.57 4.57 -24.98
C PRO A 133 69.32 5.19 -24.35
N LEU A 134 68.71 6.14 -25.05
CA LEU A 134 67.49 6.82 -24.62
C LEU A 134 66.46 6.75 -25.74
N ASP A 135 65.27 6.26 -25.41
CA ASP A 135 64.11 6.29 -26.30
C ASP A 135 63.48 7.70 -26.33
N ASN A 136 62.58 7.96 -27.29
CA ASN A 136 61.85 9.22 -27.48
C ASN A 136 61.13 9.72 -26.22
N ASN A 137 60.65 8.80 -25.38
CA ASN A 137 59.95 9.11 -24.13
C ASN A 137 60.84 9.00 -22.88
N GLU A 138 62.15 8.83 -23.06
CA GLU A 138 63.13 8.74 -21.98
C GLU A 138 64.14 9.88 -22.06
N GLY A 139 64.74 10.19 -20.91
CA GLY A 139 65.79 11.18 -20.83
C GLY A 139 66.61 11.05 -19.56
N ILE A 140 67.72 11.79 -19.52
CA ILE A 140 68.59 11.93 -18.36
C ILE A 140 68.80 13.40 -18.01
N TYR A 141 69.01 13.67 -16.73
CA TYR A 141 69.47 14.97 -16.27
C TYR A 141 70.99 15.01 -16.29
N VAL A 142 71.53 16.02 -16.96
CA VAL A 142 72.96 16.23 -17.10
C VAL A 142 73.31 17.58 -16.48
N ARG A 143 74.34 17.59 -15.63
CA ARG A 143 74.93 18.80 -15.07
C ARG A 143 76.32 19.00 -15.65
N ASP A 144 76.57 20.19 -16.13
CA ASP A 144 77.90 20.64 -16.50
C ASP A 144 78.67 21.04 -15.23
N ILE A 145 79.85 20.45 -15.03
CA ILE A 145 80.74 20.63 -13.87
C ILE A 145 81.36 22.03 -13.88
N LYS A 146 81.65 22.59 -15.07
CA LYS A 146 82.25 23.92 -15.20
C LYS A 146 81.23 25.03 -15.03
N THR A 147 80.09 24.92 -15.72
CA THR A 147 79.06 25.98 -15.70
C THR A 147 78.03 25.80 -14.59
N GLY A 148 77.92 24.61 -14.01
CA GLY A 148 76.87 24.24 -13.06
C GLY A 148 75.48 24.10 -13.68
N LYS A 149 75.34 24.33 -15.00
CA LYS A 149 74.05 24.34 -15.69
C LYS A 149 73.51 22.91 -15.78
N VAL A 150 72.30 22.71 -15.27
CA VAL A 150 71.56 21.45 -15.39
C VAL A 150 70.60 21.53 -16.57
N ARG A 151 70.53 20.47 -17.37
CA ARG A 151 69.56 20.32 -18.47
C ARG A 151 69.06 18.89 -18.57
N ALA A 152 67.87 18.71 -19.14
CA ALA A 152 67.35 17.42 -19.51
C ALA A 152 67.72 17.13 -20.96
N VAL A 153 68.24 15.94 -21.25
CA VAL A 153 68.49 15.43 -22.60
C VAL A 153 67.56 14.24 -22.84
N CYS A 154 66.70 14.33 -23.85
CA CYS A 154 65.66 13.34 -24.14
C CYS A 154 65.72 12.88 -25.60
N GLY A 155 65.24 11.66 -25.88
CA GLY A 155 64.91 11.18 -27.22
C GLY A 155 66.07 10.85 -28.17
N GLN A 156 67.31 10.81 -27.67
CA GLN A 156 68.46 10.39 -28.45
C GLN A 156 69.50 9.74 -27.55
N SER A 157 70.20 8.72 -28.05
CA SER A 157 71.35 8.13 -27.36
C SER A 157 72.36 9.22 -27.03
N TYR A 158 72.71 9.34 -25.75
CA TYR A 158 73.56 10.44 -25.28
C TYR A 158 74.75 9.91 -24.50
N MET A 159 75.94 10.36 -24.91
CA MET A 159 77.19 10.12 -24.22
C MET A 159 77.60 11.41 -23.50
N LEU A 160 77.73 11.33 -22.18
CA LEU A 160 78.15 12.46 -21.35
C LEU A 160 79.55 12.93 -21.76
N THR A 161 79.72 14.25 -21.90
CA THR A 161 81.03 14.84 -22.19
C THR A 161 81.96 14.80 -20.98
N GLN A 162 83.23 15.20 -21.17
CA GLN A 162 84.25 15.25 -20.12
C GLN A 162 83.89 16.18 -18.94
N ASP A 163 83.09 17.21 -19.22
CA ASP A 163 82.68 18.22 -18.24
C ASP A 163 81.25 17.96 -17.74
N GLU A 164 80.67 16.80 -18.04
CA GLU A 164 79.29 16.47 -17.69
C GLU A 164 79.22 15.32 -16.70
N GLU A 165 78.28 15.43 -15.77
CA GLU A 165 77.90 14.38 -14.83
C GLU A 165 76.39 14.17 -14.84
N LEU A 166 75.95 12.98 -14.42
CA LEU A 166 74.54 12.70 -14.20
C LEU A 166 74.06 13.41 -12.94
N TRP A 167 73.00 14.19 -13.07
CA TRP A 167 72.42 14.92 -11.96
C TRP A 167 71.19 14.19 -11.40
N ALA A 168 71.14 14.02 -10.08
CA ALA A 168 69.99 13.42 -9.41
C ALA A 168 68.94 14.48 -9.08
N LYS A 169 67.75 14.36 -9.68
CA LYS A 169 66.61 15.23 -9.34
C LYS A 169 65.86 14.67 -8.14
N GLU A 170 65.89 15.41 -7.04
CA GLU A 170 65.10 15.09 -5.85
C GLU A 170 63.68 15.65 -5.96
N LEU A 171 62.68 14.86 -5.58
CA LEU A 171 61.30 15.30 -5.47
C LEU A 171 60.81 15.15 -4.01
N PRO A 172 59.77 15.90 -3.61
CA PRO A 172 59.13 15.68 -2.33
C PRO A 172 58.66 14.22 -2.17
N PRO A 173 58.80 13.59 -0.99
CA PRO A 173 58.47 12.18 -0.79
C PRO A 173 57.03 11.82 -1.19
N ALA A 174 56.08 12.73 -0.95
CA ALA A 174 54.68 12.54 -1.34
C ALA A 174 54.49 12.45 -2.87
N VAL A 175 55.29 13.17 -3.64
CA VAL A 175 55.24 13.13 -5.11
C VAL A 175 55.92 11.86 -5.63
N GLU A 176 57.02 11.45 -5.00
CA GLU A 176 57.69 10.19 -5.35
C GLU A 176 56.80 8.97 -5.11
N GLU A 177 56.08 8.94 -3.99
CA GLU A 177 55.11 7.89 -3.67
C GLU A 177 53.97 7.84 -4.71
N LEU A 178 53.46 9.00 -5.14
CA LEU A 178 52.40 9.07 -6.16
C LEU A 178 52.89 8.63 -7.55
N LEU A 179 54.15 8.93 -7.91
CA LEU A 179 54.74 8.52 -9.18
C LEU A 179 55.05 7.01 -9.22
N THR A 180 55.61 6.48 -8.13
CA THR A 180 55.96 5.05 -8.00
C THR A 180 54.76 4.15 -7.77
N GLY A 181 53.71 4.68 -7.15
CA GLY A 181 52.48 3.94 -6.88
C GLY A 181 51.77 3.46 -8.14
N GLY A 182 52.03 4.06 -9.31
CA GLY A 182 51.51 3.61 -10.61
C GLY A 182 49.99 3.50 -10.71
N LYS A 183 49.26 4.06 -9.73
CA LYS A 183 47.81 3.97 -9.63
C LYS A 183 47.19 4.87 -10.68
N ASP A 184 46.35 4.31 -11.54
CA ASP A 184 45.55 5.11 -12.45
C ASP A 184 44.50 5.88 -11.61
N PRO A 185 44.52 7.22 -11.61
CA PRO A 185 43.56 8.04 -10.87
C PRO A 185 42.09 7.80 -11.25
N LEU A 186 41.84 7.20 -12.41
CA LEU A 186 40.52 6.84 -12.91
C LEU A 186 40.19 5.37 -12.63
N ALA A 187 41.05 4.43 -13.03
CA ALA A 187 40.76 2.99 -12.92
C ALA A 187 40.86 2.45 -11.49
N ASP A 188 41.78 2.98 -10.67
CA ASP A 188 42.05 2.46 -9.31
C ASP A 188 41.27 3.18 -8.21
N ARG A 189 40.18 3.86 -8.56
CA ARG A 189 39.33 4.57 -7.57
C ARG A 189 38.68 3.64 -6.55
N GLY A 190 38.32 2.41 -6.97
CA GLY A 190 37.69 1.40 -6.12
C GLY A 190 38.64 0.70 -5.14
N THR A 191 39.94 0.73 -5.41
CA THR A 191 40.99 0.09 -4.60
C THR A 191 41.74 1.08 -3.71
N ARG A 192 41.19 2.29 -3.51
CA ARG A 192 41.70 3.33 -2.60
C ARG A 192 41.67 2.86 -1.13
N GLY A 193 42.65 2.05 -0.75
CA GLY A 193 42.79 1.46 0.58
C GLY A 193 43.52 0.11 0.55
N SER A 194 43.46 -0.60 -0.58
CA SER A 194 44.35 -1.72 -0.84
C SER A 194 45.73 -1.15 -1.20
N LYS A 195 46.74 -1.47 -0.40
CA LYS A 195 48.12 -1.47 -0.92
C LYS A 195 48.06 -2.43 -2.10
N ALA A 196 48.30 -1.94 -3.32
CA ALA A 196 48.38 -2.81 -4.47
C ALA A 196 49.47 -3.84 -4.14
N ASP A 197 49.03 -5.07 -3.91
CA ASP A 197 49.88 -6.20 -3.61
C ASP A 197 50.63 -6.49 -4.91
N GLY A 198 51.94 -6.24 -4.93
CA GLY A 198 52.81 -6.76 -5.99
C GLY A 198 53.52 -5.77 -6.92
N ALA A 199 53.33 -4.46 -6.81
CA ALA A 199 54.28 -3.53 -7.45
C ALA A 199 55.49 -3.37 -6.53
N TYR A 200 56.49 -4.23 -6.68
CA TYR A 200 57.82 -3.99 -6.14
C TYR A 200 58.19 -2.54 -6.45
N SER A 201 58.31 -1.71 -5.41
CA SER A 201 58.82 -0.35 -5.52
C SER A 201 60.25 -0.45 -6.06
N ARG A 202 60.38 -0.50 -7.39
CA ARG A 202 61.68 -0.32 -8.03
C ARG A 202 62.09 1.08 -7.67
N GLN A 203 63.11 1.18 -6.82
CA GLN A 203 63.68 2.44 -6.40
C GLN A 203 63.94 3.29 -7.64
N ARG A 204 63.27 4.43 -7.73
CA ARG A 204 63.34 5.29 -8.92
C ARG A 204 64.79 5.70 -9.15
N ASN A 205 65.25 5.55 -10.39
CA ASN A 205 66.52 6.12 -10.78
C ASN A 205 66.38 7.65 -10.85
N LYS A 206 67.00 8.36 -9.89
CA LYS A 206 66.92 9.82 -9.74
C LYS A 206 67.56 10.60 -10.90
N THR A 207 68.45 9.98 -11.68
CA THR A 207 69.15 10.64 -12.80
C THR A 207 68.35 10.61 -14.10
N ARG A 208 67.32 9.76 -14.18
CA ARG A 208 66.40 9.73 -15.32
C ARG A 208 65.35 10.84 -15.20
N VAL A 209 64.99 11.41 -16.35
CA VAL A 209 63.96 12.43 -16.48
C VAL A 209 62.65 11.88 -15.96
N VAL A 210 61.97 12.69 -15.14
CA VAL A 210 60.69 12.28 -14.56
C VAL A 210 59.64 12.39 -15.63
N THR A 211 59.02 11.25 -15.93
CA THR A 211 57.90 11.19 -16.86
C THR A 211 56.61 10.88 -16.14
N TYR A 212 55.52 11.51 -16.55
CA TYR A 212 54.19 11.23 -16.05
C TYR A 212 53.20 11.24 -17.21
N ARG A 213 52.44 10.15 -17.34
CA ARG A 213 51.38 10.05 -18.34
C ARG A 213 50.12 10.67 -17.76
N VAL A 214 49.69 11.80 -18.32
CA VAL A 214 48.46 12.44 -17.87
C VAL A 214 47.29 11.60 -18.36
N PRO A 215 46.40 11.11 -17.46
CA PRO A 215 45.24 10.33 -17.86
C PRO A 215 44.32 11.11 -18.81
N HIS A 216 43.46 10.38 -19.51
CA HIS A 216 42.38 11.01 -20.27
C HIS A 216 41.54 11.88 -19.35
N ASN A 217 41.14 13.04 -19.86
CA ASN A 217 40.24 13.94 -19.14
C ASN A 217 40.79 14.41 -17.78
N ALA A 218 42.11 14.54 -17.71
CA ALA A 218 42.83 15.08 -16.58
C ALA A 218 43.75 16.21 -17.02
N ALA A 219 44.14 17.05 -16.07
CA ALA A 219 45.16 18.07 -16.26
C ALA A 219 46.22 17.95 -15.16
N VAL A 220 47.45 18.29 -15.48
CA VAL A 220 48.54 18.41 -14.50
C VAL A 220 49.09 19.82 -14.57
N GLN A 221 49.36 20.40 -13.40
CA GLN A 221 50.06 21.66 -13.31
C GLN A 221 51.53 21.42 -12.94
N ILE A 222 52.40 22.08 -13.68
CA ILE A 222 53.84 22.04 -13.49
C ILE A 222 54.30 23.47 -13.25
N TYR A 223 55.09 23.65 -12.19
CA TYR A 223 55.69 24.92 -11.84
C TYR A 223 57.18 24.90 -12.15
N ASP A 224 57.62 25.79 -13.03
CA ASP A 224 59.04 26.05 -13.27
C ASP A 224 59.54 27.08 -12.24
N TYR A 225 60.44 26.68 -11.34
CA TYR A 225 60.99 27.56 -10.31
C TYR A 225 61.99 28.58 -10.85
N LYS A 226 62.62 28.29 -11.99
CA LYS A 226 63.60 29.17 -12.61
C LYS A 226 62.92 30.26 -13.42
N GLU A 227 61.94 29.91 -14.25
CA GLU A 227 61.15 30.88 -15.01
C GLU A 227 60.01 31.51 -14.19
N LYS A 228 59.67 30.94 -13.03
CA LYS A 228 58.52 31.32 -12.18
C LYS A 228 57.18 31.25 -12.93
N LYS A 229 57.07 30.34 -13.88
CA LYS A 229 55.86 30.13 -14.70
C LYS A 229 55.22 28.79 -14.35
N ALA A 230 53.89 28.79 -14.26
CA ALA A 230 53.11 27.57 -14.18
C ALA A 230 52.58 27.24 -15.58
N ARG A 231 52.82 26.02 -16.06
CA ARG A 231 52.17 25.50 -17.26
C ARG A 231 51.24 24.36 -16.89
N VAL A 232 50.12 24.29 -17.59
CA VAL A 232 49.10 23.26 -17.40
C VAL A 232 49.04 22.41 -18.64
N ILE A 233 49.16 21.10 -18.46
CA ILE A 233 49.15 20.13 -19.56
C ILE A 233 47.90 19.27 -19.43
N PHE A 234 47.14 19.19 -20.52
CA PHE A 234 45.91 18.41 -20.61
C PHE A 234 46.22 17.03 -21.18
N GLY A 235 45.61 15.99 -20.60
CA GLY A 235 45.75 14.63 -21.11
C GLY A 235 44.95 14.38 -22.39
N PRO A 236 45.27 13.31 -23.16
CA PRO A 236 46.30 12.31 -22.86
C PRO A 236 47.66 12.68 -23.46
N GLU A 237 48.56 13.25 -22.66
CA GLU A 237 49.91 13.63 -23.08
C GLU A 237 50.94 13.13 -22.06
N LEU A 238 52.12 12.73 -22.54
CA LEU A 238 53.24 12.37 -21.67
C LEU A 238 54.02 13.63 -21.34
N VAL A 239 54.14 13.90 -20.05
CA VAL A 239 54.87 15.04 -19.52
C VAL A 239 56.26 14.61 -19.11
N MET A 240 57.27 15.37 -19.54
CA MET A 240 58.65 15.25 -19.07
C MET A 240 59.01 16.49 -18.26
N LEU A 241 59.45 16.32 -17.01
CA LEU A 241 59.86 17.44 -16.16
C LEU A 241 61.25 17.95 -16.54
N GLY A 242 61.38 19.26 -16.70
CA GLY A 242 62.67 19.95 -16.72
C GLY A 242 63.40 19.86 -15.36
N PRO A 243 64.69 20.25 -15.30
CA PRO A 243 65.48 20.20 -14.06
C PRO A 243 64.90 21.06 -12.92
N ASP A 244 64.38 22.24 -13.27
CA ASP A 244 63.85 23.23 -12.32
C ASP A 244 62.32 23.17 -12.20
N GLU A 245 61.67 22.21 -12.87
CA GLU A 245 60.22 22.04 -12.84
C GLU A 245 59.76 21.07 -11.75
N GLN A 246 58.64 21.34 -11.09
CA GLN A 246 58.00 20.37 -10.19
C GLN A 246 56.51 20.25 -10.46
N PHE A 247 55.96 19.10 -10.13
CA PHE A 247 54.51 18.91 -10.13
C PHE A 247 53.87 19.64 -8.95
N THR A 248 52.78 20.35 -9.22
CA THR A 248 51.91 20.85 -8.15
C THR A 248 51.11 19.68 -7.57
N GLN A 249 51.39 19.33 -6.32
CA GLN A 249 50.60 18.32 -5.61
C GLN A 249 49.22 18.88 -5.25
N LEU A 250 48.17 18.13 -5.58
CA LEU A 250 46.80 18.43 -5.16
C LEU A 250 46.47 17.69 -3.87
N SER A 251 45.77 18.39 -2.99
CA SER A 251 45.29 17.86 -1.72
C SER A 251 43.78 18.09 -1.63
N LEU A 252 43.02 17.06 -2.01
CA LEU A 252 41.57 17.13 -2.17
C LEU A 252 40.85 16.53 -0.95
N SER A 253 39.67 17.08 -0.66
CA SER A 253 38.77 16.54 0.36
C SER A 253 38.21 15.17 -0.04
N GLY A 254 38.18 14.25 0.92
CA GLY A 254 37.71 12.87 0.73
C GLY A 254 36.87 12.37 1.89
N GLY A 255 36.23 11.21 1.71
CA GLY A 255 35.37 10.58 2.72
C GLY A 255 33.90 11.06 2.71
N LYS A 256 33.13 10.48 3.64
CA LYS A 256 31.73 10.80 3.95
C LYS A 256 31.58 10.81 5.49
N PRO A 257 31.44 11.97 6.16
CA PRO A 257 31.46 13.34 5.64
C PRO A 257 32.82 13.73 5.04
N LYS A 258 32.85 14.78 4.21
CA LYS A 258 34.09 15.29 3.61
C LYS A 258 35.08 15.78 4.66
N LYS A 259 36.28 15.20 4.67
CA LYS A 259 37.43 15.63 5.45
C LYS A 259 38.49 16.23 4.52
N PRO A 260 39.12 17.36 4.90
CA PRO A 260 40.16 17.98 4.08
C PRO A 260 41.43 17.11 4.04
N ASN A 261 42.21 17.26 2.97
CA ASN A 261 43.55 16.65 2.79
C ASN A 261 43.61 15.11 2.84
N VAL A 262 42.53 14.42 2.48
CA VAL A 262 42.49 12.95 2.48
C VAL A 262 43.07 12.38 1.17
N ILE A 263 42.76 13.01 0.04
CA ILE A 263 43.15 12.51 -1.29
C ILE A 263 44.32 13.35 -1.78
N LYS A 264 45.48 12.72 -1.92
CA LYS A 264 46.65 13.33 -2.57
C LYS A 264 46.73 12.85 -4.01
N ALA A 265 46.84 13.76 -4.96
CA ALA A 265 46.87 13.45 -6.38
C ALA A 265 47.84 14.37 -7.13
N LEU A 266 48.38 13.88 -8.25
CA LEU A 266 49.25 14.66 -9.13
C LEU A 266 48.48 15.34 -10.27
N CYS A 267 47.42 14.69 -10.75
CA CYS A 267 46.55 15.24 -11.77
C CYS A 267 45.18 15.60 -11.21
N LEU A 268 44.61 16.67 -11.75
CA LEU A 268 43.24 17.06 -11.54
C LEU A 268 42.36 16.38 -12.57
N LEU A 269 41.29 15.73 -12.13
CA LEU A 269 40.31 15.11 -13.02
C LEU A 269 39.31 16.19 -13.44
N LEU A 270 39.09 16.33 -14.75
CA LEU A 270 38.25 17.40 -15.31
C LEU A 270 36.77 17.02 -15.36
N GLY A 271 36.42 15.74 -15.20
CA GLY A 271 35.04 15.25 -15.27
C GLY A 271 34.51 15.15 -16.71
N PRO A 272 33.35 14.53 -16.97
CA PRO A 272 32.24 14.38 -16.05
C PRO A 272 32.52 13.33 -14.98
N ASP A 273 32.28 13.72 -13.74
CA ASP A 273 32.46 12.88 -12.56
C ASP A 273 31.47 13.33 -11.47
N PHE A 274 31.40 12.60 -10.36
CA PHE A 274 30.55 12.95 -9.25
C PHE A 274 31.29 12.89 -7.92
N CYS A 275 30.87 13.73 -6.97
CA CYS A 275 31.36 13.67 -5.61
C CYS A 275 30.18 13.60 -4.64
N THR A 276 30.29 12.69 -3.67
CA THR A 276 29.26 12.48 -2.65
C THR A 276 29.65 13.12 -1.33
N ASP A 277 28.71 13.73 -0.62
CA ASP A 277 28.90 14.31 0.72
C ASP A 277 27.71 13.99 1.64
N ILE A 278 27.93 14.12 2.95
CA ILE A 278 26.89 14.00 3.97
C ILE A 278 26.77 15.35 4.67
N VAL A 279 25.63 16.01 4.47
CA VAL A 279 25.33 17.32 5.05
C VAL A 279 24.28 17.15 6.13
N VAL A 280 24.58 17.59 7.34
CA VAL A 280 23.59 17.68 8.43
C VAL A 280 22.93 19.05 8.39
N VAL A 281 21.61 19.07 8.28
CA VAL A 281 20.77 20.27 8.19
C VAL A 281 19.74 20.28 9.31
N GLU A 282 19.20 21.46 9.59
CA GLU A 282 18.12 21.67 10.57
C GLU A 282 17.01 22.47 9.89
N THR A 283 15.76 22.03 10.03
CA THR A 283 14.58 22.71 9.48
C THR A 283 14.07 23.80 10.42
N ALA A 284 13.10 24.61 9.97
CA ALA A 284 12.47 25.64 10.81
C ALA A 284 11.84 25.06 12.09
N ASP A 285 11.30 23.83 12.01
CA ASP A 285 10.72 23.12 13.16
C ASP A 285 11.76 22.35 14.00
N HIS A 286 13.04 22.69 13.89
CA HIS A 286 14.16 22.05 14.60
C HIS A 286 14.35 20.54 14.33
N ALA A 287 13.87 20.03 13.20
CA ALA A 287 14.14 18.65 12.79
C ALA A 287 15.53 18.55 12.19
N ARG A 288 16.39 17.75 12.82
CA ARG A 288 17.77 17.49 12.34
C ARG A 288 17.76 16.37 11.32
N LEU A 289 18.21 16.66 10.10
CA LEU A 289 18.26 15.72 8.99
C LEU A 289 19.69 15.53 8.50
N SER A 290 20.03 14.29 8.16
CA SER A 290 21.24 13.91 7.45
C SER A 290 20.89 13.69 5.98
N LEU A 291 21.48 14.51 5.12
CA LEU A 291 21.32 14.44 3.67
C LEU A 291 22.56 13.80 3.07
N GLN A 292 22.39 12.67 2.39
CA GLN A 292 23.43 12.14 1.52
C GLN A 292 23.21 12.69 0.11
N LEU A 293 24.13 13.52 -0.35
CA LEU A 293 24.04 14.22 -1.62
C LEU A 293 25.16 13.77 -2.55
N SER A 294 24.84 13.62 -3.83
CA SER A 294 25.80 13.42 -4.90
C SER A 294 25.74 14.61 -5.83
N TYR A 295 26.88 15.24 -6.08
CA TYR A 295 27.02 16.38 -6.97
C TYR A 295 27.69 15.90 -8.24
N ASN A 296 27.01 16.03 -9.38
CA ASN A 296 27.60 15.76 -10.69
C ASN A 296 28.30 17.02 -11.19
N TRP A 297 29.56 16.90 -11.53
CA TRP A 297 30.43 18.04 -11.84
C TRP A 297 31.33 17.75 -13.05
N HIS A 298 31.72 18.82 -13.72
CA HIS A 298 32.79 18.83 -14.72
C HIS A 298 33.41 20.23 -14.75
N PHE A 299 34.64 20.34 -15.20
CA PHE A 299 35.30 21.61 -15.48
C PHE A 299 34.94 22.08 -16.88
N ASP A 300 34.57 23.35 -17.02
CA ASP A 300 34.36 23.95 -18.33
C ASP A 300 35.71 24.36 -18.94
N THR A 301 36.21 23.52 -19.85
CA THR A 301 37.50 23.67 -20.53
C THR A 301 37.35 23.93 -22.03
N ALA A 302 36.29 24.63 -22.45
CA ALA A 302 36.09 24.98 -23.86
C ALA A 302 37.29 25.73 -24.45
N ASP A 303 37.89 26.62 -23.65
CA ASP A 303 39.04 27.44 -24.02
C ASP A 303 40.32 26.90 -23.34
N LYS A 304 41.24 26.34 -24.15
CA LYS A 304 42.53 25.78 -23.68
C LYS A 304 43.67 26.79 -23.63
N SER A 305 43.36 28.08 -23.46
CA SER A 305 44.38 29.12 -23.31
C SER A 305 45.16 28.95 -22.00
N GLU A 306 46.47 29.20 -21.99
CA GLU A 306 47.32 29.06 -20.79
C GLU A 306 46.78 29.82 -19.56
N LYS A 307 46.27 31.04 -19.78
CA LYS A 307 45.71 31.86 -18.70
C LYS A 307 44.45 31.24 -18.08
N GLU A 308 43.68 30.53 -18.89
CA GLU A 308 42.44 29.90 -18.44
C GLU A 308 42.68 28.52 -17.86
N ALA A 309 43.64 27.78 -18.40
CA ALA A 309 44.09 26.51 -17.85
C ALA A 309 44.63 26.67 -16.41
N ALA A 310 45.33 27.78 -16.13
CA ALA A 310 45.79 28.11 -14.78
C ALA A 310 44.63 28.37 -13.79
N LYS A 311 43.47 28.85 -14.25
CA LYS A 311 42.30 29.08 -13.37
C LYS A 311 41.78 27.80 -12.75
N ILE A 312 41.85 26.68 -13.48
CA ILE A 312 41.38 25.36 -13.03
C ILE A 312 42.08 24.97 -11.70
N PHE A 313 43.36 25.35 -11.55
CA PHE A 313 44.19 25.09 -10.37
C PHE A 313 44.18 26.21 -9.33
N SER A 314 43.40 27.28 -9.51
CA SER A 314 43.36 28.41 -8.56
C SER A 314 42.77 28.03 -7.20
N VAL A 315 41.92 27.00 -7.15
CA VAL A 315 41.34 26.47 -5.92
C VAL A 315 42.04 25.16 -5.58
N PRO A 316 42.89 25.09 -4.52
CA PRO A 316 43.66 23.90 -4.18
C PRO A 316 42.80 22.66 -3.88
N ASP A 317 41.69 22.85 -3.16
CA ASP A 317 40.73 21.81 -2.82
C ASP A 317 39.33 22.15 -3.38
N PHE A 318 39.18 21.97 -4.69
CA PHE A 318 37.91 22.27 -5.36
C PHE A 318 36.74 21.42 -4.83
N VAL A 319 37.00 20.16 -4.41
CA VAL A 319 35.96 19.26 -3.88
C VAL A 319 35.49 19.78 -2.53
N GLY A 320 36.41 20.13 -1.63
CA GLY A 320 36.09 20.67 -0.32
C GLY A 320 35.37 22.02 -0.42
N ASP A 321 35.87 22.92 -1.26
CA ASP A 321 35.28 24.26 -1.44
C ASP A 321 33.88 24.18 -2.05
N SER A 322 33.70 23.36 -3.09
CA SER A 322 32.37 23.15 -3.71
C SER A 322 31.38 22.52 -2.75
N CYS A 323 31.74 21.43 -2.06
CA CYS A 323 30.86 20.78 -1.09
C CYS A 323 30.50 21.73 0.07
N LYS A 324 31.48 22.51 0.57
CA LYS A 324 31.25 23.49 1.65
C LYS A 324 30.31 24.62 1.22
N ALA A 325 30.49 25.16 0.01
CA ALA A 325 29.63 26.21 -0.53
C ALA A 325 28.19 25.72 -0.74
N ILE A 326 28.02 24.53 -1.32
CA ILE A 326 26.71 23.90 -1.51
C ILE A 326 26.04 23.59 -0.17
N ALA A 327 26.77 22.96 0.76
CA ALA A 327 26.27 22.64 2.10
C ALA A 327 25.83 23.89 2.87
N SER A 328 26.53 25.02 2.68
CA SER A 328 26.13 26.31 3.25
C SER A 328 24.79 26.80 2.68
N ARG A 329 24.63 26.76 1.35
CA ARG A 329 23.38 27.16 0.67
C ARG A 329 22.19 26.28 1.06
N ILE A 330 22.40 24.96 1.10
CA ILE A 330 21.36 24.01 1.50
C ILE A 330 20.96 24.24 2.96
N ARG A 331 21.93 24.37 3.88
CA ARG A 331 21.63 24.67 5.29
C ARG A 331 20.83 25.97 5.45
N GLY A 332 21.20 27.02 4.74
CA GLY A 332 20.48 28.30 4.79
C GLY A 332 19.05 28.20 4.26
N ALA A 333 18.82 27.45 3.18
CA ALA A 333 17.48 27.27 2.61
C ALA A 333 16.59 26.37 3.47
N VAL A 334 17.12 25.25 3.97
CA VAL A 334 16.36 24.28 4.77
C VAL A 334 15.95 24.86 6.12
N ALA A 335 16.77 25.72 6.72
CA ALA A 335 16.44 26.39 7.99
C ALA A 335 15.19 27.29 7.90
N GLY A 336 14.82 27.74 6.69
CA GLY A 336 13.61 28.55 6.47
C GLY A 336 12.36 27.74 6.13
N VAL A 337 12.45 26.42 6.02
CA VAL A 337 11.35 25.55 5.56
C VAL A 337 10.95 24.56 6.66
N GLN A 338 9.66 24.27 6.76
CA GLN A 338 9.13 23.26 7.68
C GLN A 338 9.51 21.84 7.26
N PHE A 339 9.56 20.91 8.20
CA PHE A 339 9.99 19.54 7.93
C PHE A 339 9.08 18.83 6.91
N ASP A 340 7.75 18.95 7.02
CA ASP A 340 6.81 18.27 6.12
C ASP A 340 6.91 18.78 4.67
N ASP A 341 7.01 20.10 4.48
CA ASP A 341 7.21 20.70 3.17
C ASP A 341 8.56 20.30 2.58
N PHE A 342 9.62 20.30 3.40
CA PHE A 342 10.92 19.80 2.96
C PHE A 342 10.89 18.32 2.59
N HIS A 343 10.19 17.46 3.34
CA HIS A 343 10.09 16.03 3.04
C HIS A 343 9.38 15.78 1.71
N LYS A 344 8.30 16.52 1.40
CA LYS A 344 7.54 16.42 0.14
C LYS A 344 8.28 17.04 -1.05
N ASN A 345 8.96 18.17 -0.85
CA ASN A 345 9.55 18.99 -1.91
C ASN A 345 11.08 19.06 -1.88
N SER A 346 11.75 18.12 -1.19
CA SER A 346 13.21 18.10 -0.96
C SER A 346 14.03 18.32 -2.24
N ALA A 347 13.70 17.60 -3.31
CA ALA A 347 14.36 17.71 -4.61
C ALA A 347 14.28 19.13 -5.20
N LYS A 348 13.12 19.79 -5.10
CA LYS A 348 12.92 21.14 -5.63
C LYS A 348 13.65 22.18 -4.78
N ILE A 349 13.54 22.08 -3.46
CA ILE A 349 14.15 23.03 -2.51
C ILE A 349 15.67 22.99 -2.61
N ILE A 350 16.29 21.80 -2.60
CA ILE A 350 17.73 21.66 -2.69
C ILE A 350 18.23 22.20 -4.04
N ARG A 351 17.61 21.81 -5.15
CA ARG A 351 18.03 22.30 -6.48
C ARG A 351 17.86 23.82 -6.61
N ALA A 352 16.75 24.38 -6.15
CA ALA A 352 16.51 25.82 -6.17
C ALA A 352 17.53 26.59 -5.31
N SER A 353 17.90 26.06 -4.14
CA SER A 353 18.87 26.69 -3.24
C SER A 353 20.28 26.77 -3.82
N VAL A 354 20.68 25.78 -4.63
CA VAL A 354 22.03 25.70 -5.17
C VAL A 354 22.14 26.39 -6.53
N PHE A 355 21.24 26.07 -7.47
CA PHE A 355 21.28 26.62 -8.82
C PHE A 355 20.73 28.05 -8.92
N GLY A 356 19.87 28.45 -7.97
CA GLY A 356 19.11 29.67 -8.06
C GLY A 356 17.92 29.55 -9.01
N LEU A 357 17.07 30.58 -8.97
CA LEU A 357 15.91 30.73 -9.85
C LEU A 357 16.28 31.69 -10.98
N ASP A 358 15.78 31.39 -12.18
CA ASP A 358 15.90 32.26 -13.34
C ASP A 358 14.80 33.34 -13.34
N GLU A 359 14.87 34.30 -14.27
CA GLU A 359 13.89 35.40 -14.39
C GLU A 359 12.44 34.89 -14.54
N ASN A 360 12.27 33.68 -15.07
CA ASN A 360 10.98 32.99 -15.21
C ASN A 360 10.62 32.07 -14.02
N HIS A 361 11.25 32.25 -12.85
CA HIS A 361 11.09 31.40 -11.65
C HIS A 361 11.37 29.89 -11.87
N LYS A 362 12.09 29.52 -12.93
CA LYS A 362 12.55 28.14 -13.17
C LYS A 362 13.93 27.92 -12.56
N VAL A 363 14.18 26.73 -12.05
CA VAL A 363 15.50 26.37 -11.49
C VAL A 363 16.53 26.30 -12.62
N ARG A 364 17.66 26.98 -12.44
CA ARG A 364 18.76 26.96 -13.43
C ARG A 364 19.34 25.54 -13.56
N SER A 365 19.85 25.23 -14.74
CA SER A 365 20.36 23.88 -15.06
C SER A 365 21.81 23.63 -14.62
N ARG A 366 22.58 24.70 -14.35
CA ARG A 366 23.99 24.59 -13.96
C ARG A 366 24.37 25.65 -12.95
N PHE A 367 25.26 25.29 -12.04
CA PHE A 367 25.90 26.21 -11.10
C PHE A 367 27.41 26.22 -11.38
N SER A 368 27.93 27.36 -11.82
CA SER A 368 29.34 27.53 -12.17
C SER A 368 30.09 28.32 -11.10
N PHE A 369 31.23 27.80 -10.66
CA PHE A 369 32.19 28.53 -9.84
C PHE A 369 33.12 29.34 -10.75
N PRO A 370 33.10 30.69 -10.72
CA PRO A 370 33.89 31.51 -11.62
C PRO A 370 35.40 31.43 -11.34
N ALA A 371 35.80 31.09 -10.11
CA ALA A 371 37.20 31.05 -9.70
C ALA A 371 38.00 29.93 -10.38
N ASN A 372 37.41 28.75 -10.56
CA ASN A 372 38.07 27.57 -11.11
C ASN A 372 37.34 26.94 -12.30
N LYS A 373 36.28 27.58 -12.82
CA LYS A 373 35.43 27.07 -13.90
C LYS A 373 34.79 25.70 -13.61
N LEU A 374 34.64 25.33 -12.34
CA LEU A 374 33.92 24.12 -11.96
C LEU A 374 32.42 24.34 -12.21
N SER A 375 31.81 23.43 -12.96
CA SER A 375 30.38 23.44 -13.27
C SER A 375 29.68 22.24 -12.65
N ILE A 376 28.73 22.50 -11.76
CA ILE A 376 27.83 21.50 -11.21
C ILE A 376 26.62 21.41 -12.12
N THR A 377 26.33 20.21 -12.62
CA THR A 377 25.26 19.94 -13.59
C THR A 377 23.99 19.44 -12.93
N SER A 378 24.12 18.55 -11.94
CA SER A 378 22.98 18.05 -11.18
C SER A 378 23.36 17.70 -9.75
N ILE A 379 22.34 17.65 -8.90
CA ILE A 379 22.44 17.29 -7.49
C ILE A 379 21.43 16.18 -7.27
N ASP A 380 21.95 15.00 -6.94
CA ASP A 380 21.16 13.80 -6.72
C ASP A 380 21.10 13.55 -5.22
N ILE A 381 19.88 13.47 -4.67
CA ILE A 381 19.65 13.20 -3.26
C ILE A 381 19.58 11.68 -3.10
N GLN A 382 20.60 11.09 -2.48
CA GLN A 382 20.69 9.64 -2.27
C GLN A 382 19.82 9.20 -1.10
N SER A 383 19.88 9.92 0.01
CA SER A 383 19.03 9.67 1.17
C SER A 383 18.79 10.93 2.00
N VAL A 384 17.63 10.96 2.64
CA VAL A 384 17.22 11.99 3.61
C VAL A 384 16.78 11.25 4.86
N GLU A 385 17.60 11.30 5.91
CA GLU A 385 17.30 10.58 7.15
C GLU A 385 17.24 11.54 8.34
N PRO A 386 16.21 11.44 9.20
CA PRO A 386 16.24 12.08 10.51
C PRO A 386 17.41 11.54 11.32
N VAL A 387 18.18 12.46 11.91
CA VAL A 387 19.29 12.15 12.83
C VAL A 387 18.74 11.64 14.17
N ASP A 388 17.64 12.23 14.62
CA ASP A 388 17.02 11.86 15.89
C ASP A 388 16.12 10.63 15.74
N GLN A 389 16.44 9.59 16.51
CA GLN A 389 15.69 8.33 16.50
C GLN A 389 14.20 8.53 16.85
N ARG A 390 13.90 9.44 17.79
CA ARG A 390 12.51 9.77 18.17
C ARG A 390 11.68 10.28 17.00
N THR A 391 12.27 11.12 16.15
CA THR A 391 11.61 11.68 14.95
C THR A 391 11.36 10.59 13.92
N ARG A 392 12.31 9.65 13.77
CA ARG A 392 12.17 8.47 12.90
C ARG A 392 11.02 7.57 13.37
N ASP A 393 10.95 7.27 14.66
CA ASP A 393 9.88 6.45 15.24
C ASP A 393 8.51 7.14 15.10
N ALA A 394 8.46 8.47 15.27
CA ALA A 394 7.24 9.26 15.07
C ALA A 394 6.77 9.23 13.61
N LEU A 395 7.69 9.31 12.64
CA LEU A 395 7.38 9.16 11.22
C LEU A 395 6.86 7.76 10.90
N GLN A 396 7.44 6.72 11.47
CA GLN A 396 6.97 5.34 11.28
C GLN A 396 5.54 5.15 11.80
N LYS A 397 5.22 5.72 12.97
CA LYS A 397 3.85 5.74 13.50
C LYS A 397 2.89 6.50 12.58
N SER A 398 3.33 7.62 12.03
CA SER A 398 2.51 8.40 11.07
C SER A 398 2.19 7.59 9.81
N VAL A 399 3.17 6.86 9.26
CA VAL A 399 2.94 5.96 8.10
C VAL A 399 1.98 4.83 8.46
N GLN A 400 2.12 4.24 9.65
CA GLN A 400 1.20 3.19 10.12
C GLN A 400 -0.24 3.72 10.24
N LEU A 401 -0.43 4.90 10.83
CA LEU A 401 -1.74 5.55 10.92
C LEU A 401 -2.30 5.88 9.53
N ALA A 402 -1.47 6.32 8.59
CA ALA A 402 -1.91 6.58 7.22
C ALA A 402 -2.43 5.30 6.55
N ILE A 403 -1.73 4.16 6.71
CA ILE A 403 -2.19 2.86 6.22
C ILE A 403 -3.50 2.46 6.90
N GLU A 404 -3.60 2.61 8.22
CA GLU A 404 -4.82 2.32 8.98
C GLU A 404 -6.01 3.16 8.51
N ILE A 405 -5.82 4.47 8.27
CA ILE A 405 -6.86 5.35 7.72
C ILE A 405 -7.29 4.89 6.33
N THR A 406 -6.35 4.50 5.45
CA THR A 406 -6.70 3.99 4.12
C THR A 406 -7.47 2.67 4.19
N THR A 407 -7.09 1.76 5.11
CA THR A 407 -7.78 0.49 5.33
C THR A 407 -9.18 0.72 5.89
N ASN A 408 -9.33 1.56 6.91
CA ASN A 408 -10.63 1.90 7.51
C ASN A 408 -11.53 2.61 6.49
N SER A 409 -10.98 3.47 5.64
CA SER A 409 -11.74 4.10 4.56
C SER A 409 -12.21 3.10 3.52
N GLN A 410 -11.38 2.13 3.13
CA GLN A 410 -11.78 1.06 2.23
C GLN A 410 -12.81 0.13 2.86
N GLU A 411 -12.65 -0.21 4.14
CA GLU A 411 -13.62 -1.03 4.89
C GLU A 411 -14.96 -0.32 5.01
N ALA A 412 -14.98 0.97 5.35
CA ALA A 412 -16.20 1.77 5.42
C ALA A 412 -16.89 1.85 4.05
N ALA A 413 -16.15 2.05 2.97
CA ALA A 413 -16.70 2.04 1.61
C ALA A 413 -17.32 0.68 1.25
N ALA A 414 -16.65 -0.43 1.59
CA ALA A 414 -17.17 -1.78 1.36
C ALA A 414 -18.43 -2.06 2.20
N ARG A 415 -18.47 -1.61 3.46
CA ARG A 415 -19.66 -1.73 4.33
C ARG A 415 -20.84 -0.94 3.77
N HIS A 416 -20.62 0.30 3.34
CA HIS A 416 -21.68 1.12 2.74
C HIS A 416 -22.21 0.52 1.43
N GLU A 417 -21.33 -0.07 0.62
CA GLU A 417 -21.75 -0.78 -0.59
C GLU A 417 -22.59 -2.02 -0.24
N ALA A 418 -22.19 -2.79 0.77
CA ALA A 418 -22.95 -3.94 1.25
C ALA A 418 -24.33 -3.53 1.82
N GLU A 419 -24.40 -2.46 2.63
CA GLU A 419 -25.65 -1.92 3.16
C GLU A 419 -26.58 -1.43 2.03
N ARG A 420 -26.02 -0.78 0.99
CA ARG A 420 -26.79 -0.35 -0.17
C ARG A 420 -27.41 -1.55 -0.91
N LEU A 421 -26.62 -2.59 -1.16
CA LEU A 421 -27.10 -3.82 -1.80
C LEU A 421 -28.15 -4.54 -0.94
N GLU A 422 -27.96 -4.58 0.38
CA GLU A 422 -28.94 -5.16 1.31
C GLU A 422 -30.25 -4.39 1.29
N GLN A 423 -30.19 -3.05 1.28
CA GLN A 423 -31.37 -2.20 1.23
C GLN A 423 -32.11 -2.33 -0.11
N GLU A 424 -31.38 -2.43 -1.23
CA GLU A 424 -31.96 -2.70 -2.54
C GLU A 424 -32.66 -4.07 -2.57
N ALA A 425 -32.02 -5.11 -2.02
CA ALA A 425 -32.59 -6.45 -1.92
C ALA A 425 -33.85 -6.48 -1.03
N LYS A 426 -33.82 -5.80 0.13
CA LYS A 426 -35.00 -5.65 1.02
C LYS A 426 -36.14 -4.92 0.32
N GLY A 427 -35.86 -3.80 -0.32
CA GLY A 427 -36.87 -3.04 -1.07
C GLY A 427 -37.49 -3.86 -2.21
N ARG A 428 -36.68 -4.67 -2.90
CA ARG A 428 -37.18 -5.59 -3.93
C ARG A 428 -38.05 -6.71 -3.35
N LEU A 429 -37.63 -7.31 -2.24
CA LEU A 429 -38.39 -8.37 -1.56
C LEU A 429 -39.71 -7.85 -1.00
N GLU A 430 -39.72 -6.67 -0.39
CA GLU A 430 -40.94 -6.05 0.13
C GLU A 430 -41.92 -5.72 -1.01
N ARG A 431 -41.41 -5.19 -2.13
CA ARG A 431 -42.23 -4.98 -3.33
C ARG A 431 -42.81 -6.29 -3.86
N GLN A 432 -42.02 -7.37 -3.91
CA GLN A 432 -42.50 -8.70 -4.30
C GLN A 432 -43.57 -9.23 -3.35
N LYS A 433 -43.37 -9.06 -2.03
CA LYS A 433 -44.35 -9.49 -1.03
C LYS A 433 -45.68 -8.73 -1.19
N ILE A 434 -45.63 -7.43 -1.43
CA ILE A 434 -46.84 -6.63 -1.69
C ILE A 434 -47.55 -7.09 -2.96
N THR A 435 -46.80 -7.43 -4.03
CA THR A 435 -47.42 -7.96 -5.25
C THR A 435 -48.07 -9.31 -5.02
N ASP A 436 -47.43 -10.21 -4.28
CA ASP A 436 -47.96 -11.52 -3.95
C ASP A 436 -49.20 -11.42 -3.05
N GLU A 437 -49.17 -10.55 -2.04
CA GLU A 437 -50.33 -10.26 -1.17
C GLU A 437 -51.49 -9.65 -1.97
N ALA A 438 -51.20 -8.74 -2.91
CA ALA A 438 -52.22 -8.16 -3.78
C ALA A 438 -52.86 -9.21 -4.70
N GLU A 439 -52.08 -10.16 -5.24
CA GLU A 439 -52.61 -11.27 -6.04
C GLU A 439 -53.43 -12.27 -5.19
N ALA A 440 -52.97 -12.56 -3.97
CA ALA A 440 -53.69 -13.39 -3.02
C ALA A 440 -55.03 -12.74 -2.63
N GLU A 441 -55.05 -11.43 -2.35
CA GLU A 441 -56.27 -10.70 -2.01
C GLU A 441 -57.24 -10.58 -3.20
N ARG A 442 -56.75 -10.47 -4.45
CA ARG A 442 -57.62 -10.58 -5.65
C ARG A 442 -58.31 -11.93 -5.71
N SER A 443 -57.56 -13.02 -5.56
CA SER A 443 -58.10 -14.38 -5.56
C SER A 443 -59.06 -14.60 -4.37
N ARG A 444 -58.74 -14.03 -3.21
CA ARG A 444 -59.58 -14.06 -2.01
C ARG A 444 -60.90 -13.32 -2.20
N LYS A 445 -60.89 -12.19 -2.89
CA LYS A 445 -62.11 -11.45 -3.24
C LYS A 445 -63.05 -12.31 -4.09
N GLU A 446 -62.53 -12.98 -5.12
CA GLU A 446 -63.33 -13.90 -5.96
C GLU A 446 -63.93 -15.05 -5.13
N LEU A 447 -63.14 -15.64 -4.23
CA LEU A 447 -63.62 -16.67 -3.31
C LEU A 447 -64.72 -16.15 -2.38
N LEU A 448 -64.56 -14.94 -1.82
CA LEU A 448 -65.56 -14.32 -0.97
C LEU A 448 -66.85 -13.99 -1.72
N GLU A 449 -66.78 -13.55 -2.98
CA GLU A 449 -67.95 -13.34 -3.83
C GLU A 449 -68.71 -14.66 -4.05
N LEU A 450 -68.00 -15.75 -4.36
CA LEU A 450 -68.61 -17.08 -4.51
C LEU A 450 -69.19 -17.62 -3.20
N GLN A 451 -68.51 -17.39 -2.07
CA GLN A 451 -69.02 -17.74 -0.74
C GLN A 451 -70.27 -16.95 -0.39
N ALA A 452 -70.31 -15.64 -0.67
CA ALA A 452 -71.48 -14.80 -0.44
C ALA A 452 -72.67 -15.24 -1.31
N GLN A 453 -72.42 -15.58 -2.59
CA GLN A 453 -73.45 -16.15 -3.46
C GLN A 453 -73.96 -17.49 -2.93
N SER A 454 -73.05 -18.38 -2.48
CA SER A 454 -73.41 -19.67 -1.91
C SER A 454 -74.23 -19.52 -0.63
N ALA A 455 -73.82 -18.62 0.27
CA ALA A 455 -74.55 -18.30 1.50
C ALA A 455 -75.93 -17.67 1.22
N ALA A 456 -76.04 -16.82 0.19
CA ALA A 456 -77.32 -16.27 -0.24
C ALA A 456 -78.26 -17.38 -0.77
N VAL A 457 -77.75 -18.31 -1.58
CA VAL A 457 -78.51 -19.47 -2.07
C VAL A 457 -78.91 -20.39 -0.91
N GLU A 458 -78.02 -20.65 0.05
CA GLU A 458 -78.30 -21.46 1.23
C GLU A 458 -79.37 -20.82 2.11
N SER A 459 -79.24 -19.53 2.44
CA SER A 459 -80.20 -18.77 3.26
C SER A 459 -81.57 -18.69 2.59
N THR A 460 -81.62 -18.37 1.30
CA THR A 460 -82.90 -18.35 0.55
C THR A 460 -83.50 -19.75 0.39
N GLY A 461 -82.67 -20.78 0.20
CA GLY A 461 -83.07 -22.17 0.18
C GLY A 461 -83.69 -22.63 1.49
N GLN A 462 -83.04 -22.33 2.63
CA GLN A 462 -83.53 -22.65 3.96
C GLN A 462 -84.84 -21.93 4.27
N ALA A 463 -84.90 -20.61 4.05
CA ALA A 463 -86.10 -19.82 4.28
C ALA A 463 -87.28 -20.29 3.41
N LYS A 464 -87.02 -20.62 2.13
CA LYS A 464 -88.04 -21.16 1.23
C LYS A 464 -88.51 -22.54 1.66
N ALA A 465 -87.60 -23.43 2.05
CA ALA A 465 -87.93 -24.77 2.53
C ALA A 465 -88.76 -24.72 3.83
N GLU A 466 -88.39 -23.84 4.77
CA GLU A 466 -89.13 -23.65 6.02
C GLU A 466 -90.52 -23.04 5.76
N ALA A 467 -90.61 -22.02 4.91
CA ALA A 467 -91.89 -21.41 4.53
C ALA A 467 -92.83 -22.41 3.84
N GLN A 468 -92.30 -23.22 2.91
CA GLN A 468 -93.07 -24.29 2.26
C GLN A 468 -93.51 -25.37 3.25
N SER A 469 -92.62 -25.79 4.14
CA SER A 469 -92.95 -26.80 5.17
C SER A 469 -94.02 -26.29 6.13
N ARG A 470 -93.94 -25.03 6.56
CA ARG A 470 -94.94 -24.40 7.45
C ARG A 470 -96.29 -24.22 6.75
N ALA A 471 -96.28 -23.80 5.48
CA ALA A 471 -97.49 -23.68 4.68
C ALA A 471 -98.19 -25.04 4.51
N GLU A 472 -97.42 -26.10 4.23
CA GLU A 472 -97.95 -27.45 4.09
C GLU A 472 -98.48 -28.02 5.42
N ALA A 473 -97.76 -27.79 6.52
CA ALA A 473 -98.23 -28.16 7.87
C ALA A 473 -99.54 -27.45 8.22
N ALA A 474 -99.66 -26.15 7.92
CA ALA A 474 -100.88 -25.39 8.13
C ALA A 474 -102.04 -25.89 7.25
N ARG A 475 -101.76 -26.29 6.01
CA ARG A 475 -102.75 -26.90 5.10
C ARG A 475 -103.31 -28.20 5.69
N ILE A 476 -102.43 -29.10 6.14
CA ILE A 476 -102.81 -30.38 6.76
C ILE A 476 -103.62 -30.13 8.05
N GLN A 477 -103.19 -29.20 8.91
CA GLN A 477 -103.93 -28.84 10.13
C GLN A 477 -105.32 -28.27 9.81
N GLY A 478 -105.43 -27.42 8.79
CA GLY A 478 -106.71 -26.88 8.32
C GLY A 478 -107.66 -27.98 7.85
N GLU A 479 -107.19 -28.91 7.03
CA GLU A 479 -107.98 -30.05 6.55
C GLU A 479 -108.40 -30.97 7.70
N ALA A 480 -107.49 -31.27 8.64
CA ALA A 480 -107.77 -32.09 9.81
C ALA A 480 -108.80 -31.42 10.75
N ALA A 481 -108.70 -30.11 10.98
CA ALA A 481 -109.64 -29.36 11.81
C ALA A 481 -111.06 -29.38 11.22
N VAL A 482 -111.20 -29.26 9.89
CA VAL A 482 -112.50 -29.39 9.22
C VAL A 482 -113.08 -30.79 9.39
N GLN A 483 -112.26 -31.84 9.26
CA GLN A 483 -112.71 -33.22 9.49
C GLN A 483 -113.12 -33.44 10.95
N GLN A 484 -112.33 -32.95 11.90
CA GLN A 484 -112.64 -33.04 13.33
C GLN A 484 -113.94 -32.31 13.66
N ALA A 485 -114.17 -31.12 13.09
CA ALA A 485 -115.41 -30.37 13.28
C ALA A 485 -116.63 -31.13 12.73
N LYS A 486 -116.50 -31.80 11.58
CA LYS A 486 -117.56 -32.66 11.03
C LYS A 486 -117.89 -33.84 11.95
N LEU A 487 -116.88 -34.58 12.40
CA LEU A 487 -117.07 -35.71 13.31
C LEU A 487 -117.67 -35.27 14.65
N LYS A 488 -117.24 -34.13 15.18
CA LYS A 488 -117.79 -33.56 16.42
C LYS A 488 -119.26 -33.16 16.24
N ALA A 489 -119.61 -32.53 15.12
CA ALA A 489 -121.00 -32.20 14.81
C ALA A 489 -121.89 -33.44 14.71
N GLU A 490 -121.38 -34.50 14.09
CA GLU A 490 -122.06 -35.80 14.00
C GLU A 490 -122.23 -36.45 15.37
N ALA A 491 -121.20 -36.46 16.22
CA ALA A 491 -121.27 -36.95 17.59
C ALA A 491 -122.31 -36.18 18.43
N THR A 492 -122.28 -34.84 18.37
CA THR A 492 -123.26 -34.01 19.09
C THR A 492 -124.68 -34.23 18.60
N LYS A 493 -124.86 -34.56 17.32
CA LYS A 493 -126.18 -34.88 16.75
C LYS A 493 -126.69 -36.20 17.31
N ILE A 494 -125.86 -37.23 17.38
CA ILE A 494 -126.21 -38.54 17.95
C ILE A 494 -126.55 -38.41 19.44
N GLU A 495 -125.75 -37.67 20.21
CA GLU A 495 -126.02 -37.40 21.63
C GLU A 495 -127.38 -36.71 21.82
N ALA A 496 -127.66 -35.65 21.04
CA ALA A 496 -128.92 -34.92 21.11
C ALA A 496 -130.14 -35.79 20.72
N GLU A 497 -130.01 -36.62 19.69
CA GLU A 497 -131.06 -37.56 19.27
C GLU A 497 -131.35 -38.61 20.37
N SER A 498 -130.31 -39.14 21.02
CA SER A 498 -130.46 -40.09 22.12
C SER A 498 -131.06 -39.46 23.38
N GLU A 499 -130.72 -38.20 23.69
CA GLU A 499 -131.35 -37.48 24.80
C GLU A 499 -132.84 -37.23 24.55
N LEU A 500 -133.19 -36.87 23.31
CA LEU A 500 -134.58 -36.63 22.92
C LEU A 500 -135.43 -37.91 23.02
N ASP A 501 -134.91 -39.05 22.58
CA ASP A 501 -135.59 -40.35 22.73
C ASP A 501 -135.79 -40.73 24.21
N ARG A 502 -134.78 -40.48 25.06
CA ARG A 502 -134.89 -40.71 26.51
C ARG A 502 -135.96 -39.82 27.15
N LEU A 503 -136.02 -38.54 26.76
CA LEU A 503 -137.02 -37.59 27.23
C LEU A 503 -138.43 -37.97 26.76
N SER A 504 -138.59 -38.39 25.51
CA SER A 504 -139.87 -38.85 24.96
C SER A 504 -140.42 -40.03 25.77
N LYS A 505 -139.61 -41.08 25.95
CA LYS A 505 -140.01 -42.27 26.73
C LYS A 505 -140.39 -41.94 28.18
N LYS A 506 -139.65 -41.01 28.81
CA LYS A 506 -139.97 -40.56 30.17
C LYS A 506 -141.33 -39.84 30.21
N ARG A 507 -141.60 -38.96 29.24
CA ARG A 507 -142.87 -38.22 29.15
C ARG A 507 -144.05 -39.13 28.82
N ASP A 508 -143.87 -40.11 27.95
CA ASP A 508 -144.91 -41.10 27.65
C ASP A 508 -145.28 -41.93 28.89
N ALA A 509 -144.28 -42.32 29.69
CA ALA A 509 -144.52 -43.00 30.96
C ALA A 509 -145.26 -42.12 31.98
N GLU A 510 -144.86 -40.85 32.12
CA GLU A 510 -145.56 -39.88 32.99
C GLU A 510 -147.04 -39.70 32.58
N LEU A 511 -147.32 -39.53 31.28
CA LEU A 511 -148.68 -39.40 30.76
C LEU A 511 -149.51 -40.67 31.00
N SER A 512 -148.91 -41.85 30.85
CA SER A 512 -149.61 -43.12 31.12
C SER A 512 -150.00 -43.25 32.60
N PHE A 513 -149.12 -42.88 33.52
CA PHE A 513 -149.37 -42.89 34.96
C PHE A 513 -150.49 -41.91 35.33
N GLU A 514 -150.44 -40.69 34.80
CA GLU A 514 -151.46 -39.66 35.03
C GLU A 514 -152.83 -40.08 34.48
N SER A 515 -152.87 -40.76 33.31
CA SER A 515 -154.10 -41.32 32.76
C SER A 515 -154.71 -42.40 33.65
N GLU A 516 -153.89 -43.30 34.20
CA GLU A 516 -154.36 -44.34 35.12
C GLU A 516 -154.84 -43.74 36.45
N GLN A 517 -154.13 -42.75 36.99
CA GLN A 517 -154.53 -42.05 38.21
C GLN A 517 -155.90 -41.37 38.04
N ASN A 518 -156.12 -40.67 36.92
CA ASN A 518 -157.40 -40.05 36.60
C ASN A 518 -158.53 -41.08 36.46
N LYS A 519 -158.27 -42.23 35.81
CA LYS A 519 -159.26 -43.33 35.75
C LYS A 519 -159.63 -43.83 37.14
N LEU A 520 -158.65 -43.99 38.03
CA LEU A 520 -158.87 -44.43 39.40
C LEU A 520 -159.76 -43.44 40.16
N GLU A 521 -159.51 -42.13 40.02
CA GLU A 521 -160.34 -41.09 40.62
C GLU A 521 -161.78 -41.12 40.13
N ILE A 522 -162.00 -41.30 38.82
CA ILE A 522 -163.33 -41.46 38.23
C ILE A 522 -164.04 -42.68 38.84
N THR A 523 -163.39 -43.85 38.88
CA THR A 523 -164.00 -45.06 39.48
C THR A 523 -164.32 -44.89 40.97
N LYS A 524 -163.48 -44.18 41.72
CA LYS A 524 -163.74 -43.85 43.13
C LYS A 524 -164.98 -42.96 43.27
N ALA A 525 -165.10 -41.94 42.43
CA ALA A 525 -166.25 -41.04 42.43
C ALA A 525 -167.56 -41.77 42.05
N GLU A 526 -167.53 -42.62 41.02
CA GLU A 526 -168.68 -43.47 40.64
C GLU A 526 -169.11 -44.40 41.77
N ALA A 527 -168.16 -45.07 42.43
CA ALA A 527 -168.45 -45.96 43.55
C ALA A 527 -169.05 -45.21 44.75
N MET A 528 -168.54 -44.01 45.08
CA MET A 528 -169.12 -43.19 46.14
C MET A 528 -170.54 -42.72 45.79
N ALA A 529 -170.79 -42.31 44.55
CA ALA A 529 -172.13 -41.93 44.09
C ALA A 529 -173.13 -43.11 44.16
N ASN A 530 -172.69 -44.32 43.81
CA ASN A 530 -173.49 -45.53 43.95
C ASN A 530 -173.82 -45.86 45.42
N ILE A 531 -172.86 -45.73 46.33
CA ILE A 531 -173.09 -45.93 47.77
C ILE A 531 -174.10 -44.91 48.31
N GLU A 532 -174.02 -43.65 47.86
CA GLU A 532 -174.91 -42.58 48.32
C GLU A 532 -176.33 -42.76 47.80
N THR A 533 -176.49 -43.21 46.54
CA THR A 533 -177.79 -43.59 45.97
C THR A 533 -178.39 -44.80 46.67
N ASP A 534 -177.60 -45.82 47.02
CA ASP A 534 -178.06 -46.96 47.81
C ASP A 534 -178.44 -46.58 49.25
N LYS A 535 -177.68 -45.69 49.90
CA LYS A 535 -178.00 -45.13 51.21
C LYS A 535 -179.33 -44.37 51.16
N PHE A 536 -179.54 -43.55 50.13
CA PHE A 536 -180.79 -42.83 49.92
C PHE A 536 -181.97 -43.79 49.69
N LYS A 537 -181.78 -44.82 48.87
CA LYS A 537 -182.76 -45.88 48.62
C LYS A 537 -183.15 -46.63 49.90
N ASN A 538 -182.17 -46.99 50.73
CA ASN A 538 -182.41 -47.64 52.02
C ASN A 538 -183.14 -46.72 53.00
N MET A 539 -182.82 -45.41 53.00
CA MET A 539 -183.50 -44.41 53.83
C MET A 539 -184.96 -44.23 53.43
N VAL A 540 -185.26 -44.21 52.12
CA VAL A 540 -186.64 -44.20 51.60
C VAL A 540 -187.39 -45.50 51.94
N SER A 541 -186.71 -46.64 51.90
CA SER A 541 -187.29 -47.95 52.19
C SER A 541 -187.64 -48.15 53.67
N ALA A 542 -186.82 -47.62 54.60
CA ALA A 542 -187.01 -47.77 56.04
C ALA A 542 -188.16 -46.92 56.62
N ILE A 543 -188.46 -45.77 56.00
CA ILE A 543 -189.59 -44.91 56.39
C ILE A 543 -190.91 -45.49 55.84
N GLY A 544 -190.87 -46.17 54.69
CA GLY A 544 -192.04 -46.76 54.02
C GLY A 544 -192.81 -45.76 53.18
N ALA A 545 -193.18 -46.14 51.95
CA ALA A 545 -193.84 -45.25 50.98
C ALA A 545 -195.18 -44.69 51.50
N GLU A 546 -195.94 -45.48 52.26
CA GLU A 546 -197.20 -45.05 52.89
C GLU A 546 -196.97 -44.00 53.99
N THR A 547 -195.86 -44.08 54.74
CA THR A 547 -195.53 -43.11 55.79
C THR A 547 -194.99 -41.81 55.19
N ILE A 548 -194.19 -41.88 54.12
CA ILE A 548 -193.74 -40.70 53.36
C ILE A 548 -194.94 -40.00 52.72
N GLN A 549 -195.89 -40.78 52.18
CA GLN A 549 -197.16 -40.27 51.66
C GLN A 549 -197.99 -39.61 52.77
N ALA A 550 -198.11 -40.23 53.96
CA ALA A 550 -198.83 -39.67 55.10
C ALA A 550 -198.18 -38.39 55.67
N ILE A 551 -196.85 -38.29 55.69
CA ILE A 551 -196.12 -37.07 56.07
C ILE A 551 -196.32 -35.96 55.02
N ALA A 552 -196.40 -36.31 53.74
CA ALA A 552 -196.64 -35.36 52.65
C ALA A 552 -198.11 -34.87 52.55
N THR A 553 -199.11 -35.68 52.94
CA THR A 553 -200.54 -35.34 52.82
C THR A 553 -201.19 -34.72 54.06
N ALA A 554 -200.48 -34.59 55.19
CA ALA A 554 -201.05 -34.03 56.42
C ALA A 554 -201.33 -32.51 56.37
N GLY A 555 -200.65 -31.75 55.50
CA GLY A 555 -200.88 -30.30 55.34
C GLY A 555 -202.17 -29.94 54.58
N PRO A 556 -202.47 -30.58 53.43
CA PRO A 556 -203.65 -30.24 52.61
C PRO A 556 -205.01 -30.65 53.19
N GLU A 557 -205.13 -31.78 53.93
CA GLU A 557 -206.44 -32.29 54.40
C GLU A 557 -207.08 -31.43 55.50
N MET A 558 -206.28 -30.79 56.36
CA MET A 558 -206.79 -29.90 57.40
C MET A 558 -207.18 -28.52 56.84
N GLN A 559 -206.52 -28.07 55.76
CA GLN A 559 -206.78 -26.77 55.12
C GLN A 559 -207.97 -26.78 54.14
N VAL A 560 -208.30 -27.91 53.50
CA VAL A 560 -209.44 -27.97 52.56
C VAL A 560 -210.81 -28.22 53.25
N LYS A 561 -210.88 -28.85 54.44
CA LYS A 561 -212.15 -28.92 55.20
C LYS A 561 -212.63 -27.54 55.70
N LEU A 562 -211.73 -26.55 55.79
CA LEU A 562 -212.02 -25.13 56.10
C LEU A 562 -212.49 -24.31 54.89
N LEU A 563 -212.08 -24.68 53.66
CA LEU A 563 -212.26 -23.88 52.43
C LEU A 563 -213.43 -24.32 51.50
N LYS A 564 -214.27 -25.30 51.90
CA LYS A 564 -215.59 -25.61 51.25
C LYS A 564 -216.78 -25.43 52.22
N SER A 565 -216.63 -24.48 53.15
CA SER A 565 -217.56 -23.96 54.16
C SER A 565 -218.65 -23.03 53.64
N LEU A 566 -218.64 -22.66 52.37
CA LEU A 566 -219.64 -21.76 51.81
C LEU A 566 -220.20 -22.50 50.60
N GLY A 567 -221.53 -22.57 50.49
CA GLY A 567 -222.25 -23.39 49.50
C GLY A 567 -222.12 -22.87 48.05
N LEU A 568 -220.89 -22.68 47.61
CA LEU A 568 -220.38 -22.20 46.32
C LEU A 568 -218.87 -21.96 46.48
N LYS A 569 -218.11 -21.93 45.37
CA LYS A 569 -216.79 -21.25 45.22
C LYS A 569 -215.64 -21.85 46.05
N SER A 570 -214.60 -22.46 45.51
CA SER A 570 -214.08 -22.54 44.15
C SER A 570 -213.51 -23.94 43.98
N THR A 571 -213.80 -24.57 42.85
CA THR A 571 -213.54 -25.99 42.64
C THR A 571 -212.06 -26.20 42.35
N LEU A 572 -211.40 -26.61 43.43
CA LEU A 572 -210.24 -27.49 43.53
C LEU A 572 -209.79 -28.01 42.18
N ILE A 573 -208.53 -27.75 41.81
CA ILE A 573 -207.57 -28.75 41.33
C ILE A 573 -206.20 -28.05 41.29
N THR A 574 -205.55 -28.14 42.45
CA THR A 574 -204.12 -28.04 42.75
C THR A 574 -203.97 -29.02 43.93
N ASP A 575 -202.90 -29.80 44.12
CA ASP A 575 -201.67 -30.04 43.38
C ASP A 575 -201.07 -31.32 44.00
N GLY A 576 -200.24 -32.06 43.26
CA GLY A 576 -199.77 -33.39 43.64
C GLY A 576 -198.33 -33.51 44.13
N SER A 577 -197.45 -32.55 43.82
CA SER A 577 -196.17 -32.36 44.53
C SER A 577 -195.43 -31.15 43.94
N SER A 578 -196.15 -30.10 43.54
CA SER A 578 -196.73 -29.09 44.45
C SER A 578 -195.72 -28.10 45.02
N PRO A 579 -196.10 -26.85 45.25
CA PRO A 579 -196.34 -25.84 44.23
C PRO A 579 -195.50 -24.59 44.53
N VAL A 580 -195.01 -24.03 43.45
CA VAL A 580 -194.71 -22.62 43.17
C VAL A 580 -194.89 -21.64 44.32
N ASN A 581 -193.81 -20.91 44.65
CA ASN A 581 -193.98 -19.62 45.28
C ASN A 581 -193.06 -18.56 44.66
N LEU A 582 -193.71 -17.51 44.14
CA LEU A 582 -193.14 -16.22 43.73
C LEU A 582 -192.66 -15.44 44.97
N PHE A 583 -191.69 -15.99 45.70
CA PHE A 583 -191.10 -15.37 46.89
C PHE A 583 -189.64 -15.82 47.03
N SER A 584 -188.71 -15.11 46.36
CA SER A 584 -187.44 -14.71 46.98
C SER A 584 -186.47 -14.09 45.97
N THR A 585 -186.75 -12.85 45.62
CA THR A 585 -185.71 -11.84 45.47
C THR A 585 -185.07 -11.61 46.86
N ALA A 586 -183.73 -11.51 46.93
CA ALA A 586 -182.90 -11.10 48.07
C ALA A 586 -182.32 -12.18 49.01
N GLN A 587 -181.10 -12.67 48.71
CA GLN A 587 -179.97 -12.81 49.66
C GLN A 587 -178.77 -13.49 48.97
N GLY A 588 -177.65 -12.78 48.84
CA GLY A 588 -176.41 -13.34 48.26
C GLY A 588 -175.26 -12.35 48.07
N LEU A 589 -175.25 -11.26 48.84
CA LEU A 589 -174.06 -10.48 49.20
C LEU A 589 -173.45 -11.18 50.44
N ILE A 590 -172.15 -11.54 50.43
CA ILE A 590 -171.19 -11.57 51.58
C ILE A 590 -169.95 -12.46 51.26
N GLY A 591 -168.74 -11.88 51.34
CA GLY A 591 -167.47 -12.48 51.83
C GLY A 591 -166.75 -13.49 50.93
N ALA A 592 -165.43 -13.63 50.89
CA ALA A 592 -164.30 -13.06 51.63
C ALA A 592 -163.01 -13.50 50.85
N LEU A 593 -162.08 -12.59 50.52
CA LEU A 593 -160.75 -12.41 51.16
C LEU A 593 -159.88 -13.68 51.30
N GLY A 594 -158.70 -13.68 50.66
CA GLY A 594 -157.47 -14.21 51.27
C GLY A 594 -156.51 -15.06 50.42
N GLY A 595 -155.31 -14.51 50.16
CA GLY A 595 -154.02 -15.23 50.13
C GLY A 595 -153.45 -15.57 48.75
N ASN A 596 -152.47 -14.82 48.21
CA ASN A 596 -151.02 -14.76 48.48
C ASN A 596 -150.16 -15.84 47.78
N GLU A 597 -149.30 -15.35 46.89
CA GLU A 597 -147.83 -15.59 46.81
C GLU A 597 -147.26 -17.02 46.75
N LEU A 598 -146.78 -17.42 45.57
CA LEU A 598 -145.35 -17.55 45.18
C LEU A 598 -145.22 -18.53 43.99
N ASP A 599 -144.54 -18.09 42.93
CA ASP A 599 -143.39 -18.80 42.34
C ASP A 599 -142.60 -17.87 41.42
#